data_AF-A0A1I0GMN9-F1
#
_entry.id   AF-A0A1I0GMN9-F1
#
_cell.length_a   1.000
_cell.length_b   1.000
_cell.length_c   1.000
_cell.angle_alpha   90.00
_cell.angle_beta   90.00
_cell.angle_gamma   90.00
#
_symmetry.space_group_name_H-M   'P 1'
#
loop_
_entity.id
_entity.type
_entity.pdbx_description
1 polymer ?
#
loop_
_entity_poly.entity_id
_entity_poly.type
_entity_poly.pdbx_seq_one_letter_code
_entity_poly.pdbx_strand_id
1 'polypeptide(L)'
;MDFEQKIMSVLDEKLNDGTVEKIIGEKLEKGISEALDNVFGYRGEAKEVIESKIKEVMVPVIEKHNFNQYMVKLDSILTEIVNSTNLADNKRILDNFQSLLKEPEYKEIELSKIFEQYCEHVAKNVDTSNLEACCEDGEPYYEHVTASMEVEHEDKGWFESSFDNCTVKFTCEEDEDLNCQIKLYKKSKENTWSILRGDYAIDINSLRNVSDFEIFLSVLKRGFVEIILNTESEENDDIEPEENPEWSLN
;
A
#
# COMPACT_ATOMS: atom_id res chain seq x y z
N MET A 1 -5.53 3.92 -76.62
CA MET A 1 -6.24 3.84 -75.33
C MET A 1 -7.21 4.99 -75.27
N ASP A 2 -8.48 4.65 -75.09
CA ASP A 2 -9.60 5.59 -74.93
C ASP A 2 -9.53 6.30 -73.57
N PHE A 3 -10.11 7.49 -73.44
CA PHE A 3 -10.16 8.26 -72.20
C PHE A 3 -10.89 7.50 -71.08
N GLU A 4 -11.93 6.75 -71.45
CA GLU A 4 -12.62 5.81 -70.54
C GLU A 4 -11.67 4.74 -70.00
N GLN A 5 -10.77 4.19 -70.82
CA GLN A 5 -9.83 3.16 -70.37
C GLN A 5 -8.80 3.69 -69.37
N LYS A 6 -8.42 4.98 -69.46
CA LYS A 6 -7.56 5.63 -68.46
C LYS A 6 -8.30 5.89 -67.15
N ILE A 7 -9.58 6.27 -67.21
CA ILE A 7 -10.40 6.44 -66.01
C ILE A 7 -10.57 5.08 -65.30
N MET A 8 -10.86 4.01 -66.05
CA MET A 8 -11.00 2.68 -65.48
C MET A 8 -9.69 2.15 -64.88
N SER A 9 -8.53 2.41 -65.50
CA SER A 9 -7.25 1.96 -64.92
C SER A 9 -6.88 2.70 -63.64
N VAL A 10 -7.15 4.01 -63.55
CA VAL A 10 -6.91 4.80 -62.32
C VAL A 10 -7.87 4.38 -61.21
N LEU A 11 -9.11 4.02 -61.54
CA LEU A 11 -10.08 3.49 -60.58
C LEU A 11 -9.67 2.10 -60.08
N ASP A 12 -9.23 1.19 -60.96
CA ASP A 12 -8.72 -0.14 -60.58
C ASP A 12 -7.43 -0.04 -59.74
N GLU A 13 -6.54 0.91 -60.06
CA GLU A 13 -5.31 1.16 -59.30
C GLU A 13 -5.64 1.72 -57.90
N LYS A 14 -6.63 2.62 -57.79
CA LYS A 14 -7.07 3.21 -56.52
C LYS A 14 -7.93 2.31 -55.66
N LEU A 15 -8.65 1.37 -56.26
CA LEU A 15 -9.41 0.33 -55.54
C LEU A 15 -8.49 -0.78 -55.02
N ASN A 16 -7.30 -0.99 -55.63
CA ASN A 16 -6.34 -2.01 -55.22
C ASN A 16 -5.15 -1.48 -54.38
N ASP A 17 -4.94 -0.16 -54.27
CA ASP A 17 -3.80 0.42 -53.53
C ASP A 17 -4.09 0.78 -52.04
N GLY A 18 -5.30 0.50 -51.55
CA GLY A 18 -5.69 0.78 -50.16
C GLY A 18 -6.11 2.23 -49.87
N THR A 19 -6.18 3.10 -50.89
CA THR A 19 -6.60 4.52 -50.72
C THR A 19 -8.06 4.62 -50.29
N VAL A 20 -8.94 3.75 -50.80
CA VAL A 20 -10.38 3.76 -50.47
C VAL A 20 -10.62 3.36 -49.02
N GLU A 21 -9.92 2.34 -48.53
CA GLU A 21 -9.94 1.87 -47.14
C GLU A 21 -9.48 2.96 -46.18
N LYS A 22 -8.46 3.73 -46.57
CA LYS A 22 -7.96 4.86 -45.77
C LYS A 22 -8.99 5.99 -45.63
N ILE A 23 -9.65 6.36 -46.74
CA ILE A 23 -10.69 7.40 -46.74
C ILE A 23 -11.92 6.95 -45.92
N ILE A 24 -12.29 5.68 -46.02
CA ILE A 24 -13.38 5.10 -45.23
C ILE A 24 -13.02 5.11 -43.74
N GLY A 25 -11.80 4.71 -43.38
CA GLY A 25 -11.31 4.73 -41.99
C GLY A 25 -11.37 6.12 -41.36
N GLU A 26 -10.84 7.14 -42.05
CA GLU A 26 -10.84 8.53 -41.55
C GLU A 26 -12.27 9.08 -41.36
N LYS A 27 -13.21 8.73 -42.25
CA LYS A 27 -14.62 9.13 -42.13
C LYS A 27 -15.33 8.38 -41.00
N LEU A 28 -15.01 7.11 -40.78
CA LEU A 28 -15.58 6.28 -39.72
C LEU A 28 -15.11 6.77 -38.35
N GLU A 29 -13.81 7.04 -38.21
CA GLU A 29 -13.19 7.49 -36.96
C GLU A 29 -13.75 8.86 -36.53
N LYS A 30 -13.90 9.78 -37.48
CA LYS A 30 -14.55 11.07 -37.22
C LYS A 30 -16.01 10.93 -36.81
N GLY A 31 -16.77 10.07 -37.49
CA GLY A 31 -18.17 9.81 -37.14
C GLY A 31 -18.33 9.16 -35.76
N ILE A 32 -17.41 8.27 -35.37
CA ILE A 32 -17.36 7.66 -34.05
C ILE A 32 -17.02 8.69 -32.98
N SER A 33 -16.00 9.52 -33.20
CA SER A 33 -15.60 10.56 -32.24
C SER A 33 -16.73 11.58 -32.00
N GLU A 34 -17.40 12.03 -33.07
CA GLU A 34 -18.54 12.95 -32.96
C GLU A 34 -19.75 12.29 -32.28
N ALA A 35 -19.98 10.99 -32.48
CA ALA A 35 -21.03 10.25 -31.77
C ALA A 35 -20.70 10.07 -30.28
N LEU A 36 -19.44 9.82 -29.94
CA LEU A 36 -18.97 9.71 -28.56
C LEU A 36 -19.04 11.06 -27.84
N ASP A 37 -18.63 12.16 -28.48
CA ASP A 37 -18.73 13.51 -27.89
C ASP A 37 -20.19 13.91 -27.61
N ASN A 38 -21.12 13.48 -28.46
CA ASN A 38 -22.55 13.69 -28.27
C ASN A 38 -23.16 12.81 -27.16
N VAL A 39 -22.59 11.63 -26.89
CA VAL A 39 -23.06 10.68 -25.85
C VAL A 39 -22.43 10.96 -24.47
N PHE A 40 -21.17 11.40 -24.44
CA PHE A 40 -20.38 11.61 -23.21
C PHE A 40 -20.17 13.08 -22.85
N GLY A 41 -20.68 14.02 -23.66
CA GLY A 41 -20.63 15.45 -23.40
C GLY A 41 -21.44 15.91 -22.17
N TYR A 42 -21.07 17.07 -21.62
CA TYR A 42 -21.46 17.62 -20.30
C TYR A 42 -22.96 17.84 -20.04
N ARG A 43 -23.87 17.43 -20.93
CA ARG A 43 -25.34 17.56 -20.78
C ARG A 43 -26.16 16.35 -21.30
N GLY A 44 -25.56 15.19 -21.54
CA GLY A 44 -26.28 14.03 -22.09
C GLY A 44 -27.04 13.17 -21.06
N GLU A 45 -28.26 12.75 -21.39
CA GLU A 45 -29.13 11.81 -20.64
C GLU A 45 -28.54 10.39 -20.47
N ALA A 46 -27.36 10.11 -21.03
CA ALA A 46 -26.70 8.80 -20.99
C ALA A 46 -26.19 8.41 -19.60
N LYS A 47 -25.99 9.36 -18.67
CA LYS A 47 -25.48 9.07 -17.32
C LYS A 47 -26.41 8.11 -16.55
N GLU A 48 -27.73 8.34 -16.58
CA GLU A 48 -28.69 7.46 -15.89
C GLU A 48 -28.79 6.07 -16.54
N VAL A 49 -28.68 6.00 -17.86
CA VAL A 49 -28.67 4.73 -18.61
C VAL A 49 -27.41 3.93 -18.31
N ILE A 50 -26.24 4.60 -18.23
CA ILE A 50 -24.95 3.99 -17.89
C ILE A 50 -24.96 3.52 -16.42
N GLU A 51 -25.42 4.34 -15.48
CA GLU A 51 -25.54 3.93 -14.07
C GLU A 51 -26.47 2.72 -13.90
N SER A 52 -27.59 2.69 -14.64
CA SER A 52 -28.52 1.56 -14.64
C SER A 52 -27.88 0.30 -15.20
N LYS A 53 -27.11 0.41 -16.29
CA LYS A 53 -26.41 -0.73 -16.91
C LYS A 53 -25.23 -1.22 -16.07
N ILE A 54 -24.50 -0.32 -15.41
CA ILE A 54 -23.45 -0.68 -14.44
C ILE A 54 -24.06 -1.44 -13.27
N LYS A 55 -25.18 -0.98 -12.70
CA LYS A 55 -25.88 -1.73 -11.63
C LYS A 55 -26.36 -3.09 -12.11
N GLU A 56 -26.97 -3.17 -13.29
CA GLU A 56 -27.44 -4.43 -13.89
C GLU A 56 -26.32 -5.45 -14.11
N VAL A 57 -25.11 -5.00 -14.47
CA VAL A 57 -23.96 -5.89 -14.71
C VAL A 57 -23.22 -6.21 -13.41
N MET A 58 -23.01 -5.23 -12.54
CA MET A 58 -22.20 -5.38 -11.34
C MET A 58 -22.93 -6.08 -10.20
N VAL A 59 -24.24 -5.84 -10.01
CA VAL A 59 -25.01 -6.46 -8.91
C VAL A 59 -25.02 -7.99 -9.03
N PRO A 60 -25.33 -8.60 -10.19
CA PRO A 60 -25.24 -10.05 -10.34
C PRO A 60 -23.82 -10.59 -10.23
N VAL A 61 -22.80 -9.82 -10.60
CA VAL A 61 -21.40 -10.21 -10.43
C VAL A 61 -21.03 -10.24 -8.94
N ILE A 62 -21.48 -9.26 -8.15
CA ILE A 62 -21.30 -9.22 -6.69
C ILE A 62 -22.11 -10.33 -6.00
N GLU A 63 -23.35 -10.57 -6.43
CA GLU A 63 -24.21 -11.65 -5.90
C GLU A 63 -23.69 -13.06 -6.28
N LYS A 64 -23.07 -13.20 -7.46
CA LYS A 64 -22.38 -14.43 -7.90
C LYS A 64 -20.96 -14.53 -7.36
N HIS A 65 -20.38 -13.43 -6.86
CA HIS A 65 -19.09 -13.47 -6.22
C HIS A 65 -19.26 -14.21 -4.91
N ASN A 66 -18.85 -15.47 -4.93
CA ASN A 66 -19.02 -16.36 -3.80
C ASN A 66 -18.02 -15.95 -2.71
N PHE A 67 -18.44 -15.05 -1.83
CA PHE A 67 -17.65 -14.66 -0.67
C PHE A 67 -17.32 -15.86 0.24
N ASN A 68 -18.02 -17.00 0.08
CA ASN A 68 -17.61 -18.25 0.73
C ASN A 68 -16.23 -18.73 0.28
N GLN A 69 -15.69 -18.33 -0.88
CA GLN A 69 -14.30 -18.65 -1.23
C GLN A 69 -13.30 -17.93 -0.32
N TYR A 70 -13.60 -16.70 0.12
CA TYR A 70 -12.79 -16.01 1.13
C TYR A 70 -12.98 -16.65 2.51
N MET A 71 -14.19 -17.09 2.84
CA MET A 71 -14.47 -17.84 4.07
C MET A 71 -13.73 -19.19 4.10
N VAL A 72 -13.72 -19.95 3.00
CA VAL A 72 -12.95 -21.20 2.85
C VAL A 72 -11.45 -20.94 2.91
N LYS A 73 -10.96 -19.82 2.35
CA LYS A 73 -9.56 -19.41 2.51
C LYS A 73 -9.22 -19.05 3.95
N LEU A 74 -10.10 -18.34 4.66
CA LEU A 74 -9.95 -18.04 6.09
C LEU A 74 -9.94 -19.33 6.92
N ASP A 75 -10.85 -20.27 6.67
CA ASP A 75 -10.88 -21.58 7.33
C ASP A 75 -9.61 -22.40 7.05
N SER A 76 -9.12 -22.37 5.81
CA SER A 76 -7.85 -23.02 5.43
C SER A 76 -6.67 -22.39 6.16
N ILE A 77 -6.61 -21.06 6.22
CA ILE A 77 -5.59 -20.29 6.94
C ILE A 77 -5.62 -20.60 8.44
N LEU A 78 -6.80 -20.59 9.06
CA LEU A 78 -6.98 -20.96 10.47
C LEU A 78 -6.57 -22.42 10.73
N THR A 79 -6.89 -23.32 9.81
CA THR A 79 -6.50 -24.73 9.90
C THR A 79 -4.99 -24.91 9.78
N GLU A 80 -4.33 -24.15 8.91
CA GLU A 80 -2.87 -24.16 8.73
C GLU A 80 -2.14 -23.61 9.97
N ILE A 81 -2.67 -22.53 10.56
CA ILE A 81 -2.18 -21.95 11.82
C ILE A 81 -2.25 -22.99 12.97
N VAL A 82 -3.40 -23.65 13.14
CA VAL A 82 -3.59 -24.64 14.22
C VAL A 82 -2.66 -25.86 14.06
N ASN A 83 -2.38 -26.27 12.82
CA ASN A 83 -1.60 -27.47 12.55
C ASN A 83 -0.08 -27.23 12.54
N SER A 84 0.39 -25.97 12.50
CA SER A 84 1.81 -25.64 12.36
C SER A 84 2.54 -25.37 13.69
N THR A 85 1.84 -25.21 14.84
CA THR A 85 2.50 -24.73 16.08
C THR A 85 2.04 -25.33 17.41
N ASN A 86 2.80 -25.07 18.48
CA ASN A 86 2.57 -25.53 19.85
C ASN A 86 1.51 -24.64 20.55
N LEU A 87 0.88 -25.11 21.63
CA LEU A 87 -0.33 -24.49 22.20
C LEU A 87 -0.20 -23.00 22.62
N ALA A 88 0.99 -22.56 23.05
CA ALA A 88 1.26 -21.15 23.37
C ALA A 88 1.50 -20.29 22.13
N ASP A 89 2.15 -20.85 21.11
CA ASP A 89 2.38 -20.18 19.82
C ASP A 89 1.06 -19.97 19.07
N ASN A 90 0.11 -20.91 19.18
CA ASN A 90 -1.24 -20.77 18.64
C ASN A 90 -1.95 -19.51 19.15
N LYS A 91 -1.78 -19.14 20.43
CA LYS A 91 -2.41 -17.94 20.99
C LYS A 91 -1.83 -16.68 20.35
N ARG A 92 -0.50 -16.54 20.31
CA ARG A 92 0.17 -15.38 19.70
C ARG A 92 -0.16 -15.24 18.21
N ILE A 93 -0.17 -16.33 17.47
CA ILE A 93 -0.51 -16.31 16.03
C ILE A 93 -1.98 -15.92 15.82
N LEU A 94 -2.91 -16.43 16.62
CA LEU A 94 -4.32 -16.05 16.56
C LEU A 94 -4.54 -14.58 16.93
N ASP A 95 -3.87 -14.09 17.97
CA ASP A 95 -3.94 -12.69 18.39
C ASP A 95 -3.40 -11.76 17.29
N ASN A 96 -2.25 -12.09 16.70
CA ASN A 96 -1.65 -11.34 15.59
C ASN A 96 -2.52 -11.37 14.33
N PHE A 97 -3.08 -12.54 14.00
CA PHE A 97 -4.01 -12.68 12.88
C PHE A 97 -5.27 -11.84 13.10
N GLN A 98 -5.83 -11.84 14.31
CA GLN A 98 -6.99 -11.03 14.64
C GLN A 98 -6.68 -9.53 14.54
N SER A 99 -5.51 -9.09 15.01
CA SER A 99 -5.06 -7.70 14.90
C SER A 99 -4.90 -7.28 13.44
N LEU A 100 -4.34 -8.13 12.57
CA LEU A 100 -4.27 -7.88 11.13
C LEU A 100 -5.64 -7.77 10.47
N LEU A 101 -6.68 -8.39 11.02
CA LEU A 101 -8.03 -8.31 10.49
C LEU A 101 -8.75 -7.00 10.83
N LYS A 102 -8.31 -6.24 11.84
CA LYS A 102 -8.96 -4.99 12.27
C LYS A 102 -8.88 -3.89 11.21
N GLU A 103 -10.01 -3.28 10.88
CA GLU A 103 -10.01 -2.08 10.02
C GLU A 103 -9.22 -0.95 10.71
N PRO A 104 -8.41 -0.18 9.96
CA PRO A 104 -7.73 0.95 10.56
C PRO A 104 -8.73 1.99 11.06
N GLU A 105 -8.39 2.63 12.17
CA GLU A 105 -9.23 3.65 12.80
C GLU A 105 -9.26 4.96 11.98
N TYR A 106 -8.25 5.16 11.13
CA TYR A 106 -8.02 6.41 10.40
C TYR A 106 -8.05 6.18 8.89
N LYS A 107 -8.46 7.22 8.14
CA LYS A 107 -8.28 7.28 6.69
C LYS A 107 -6.98 7.96 6.28
N GLU A 108 -6.48 8.82 7.15
CA GLU A 108 -5.24 9.59 6.99
C GLU A 108 -4.47 9.55 8.30
N ILE A 109 -3.14 9.47 8.26
CA ILE A 109 -2.26 9.48 9.42
C ILE A 109 -1.01 10.33 9.15
N GLU A 110 -0.55 11.07 10.14
CA GLU A 110 0.68 11.86 10.08
C GLU A 110 1.91 10.95 10.25
N LEU A 111 3.00 11.26 9.55
CA LEU A 111 4.23 10.47 9.64
C LEU A 111 4.81 10.51 11.07
N SER A 112 4.74 11.64 11.77
CA SER A 112 5.16 11.73 13.18
C SER A 112 4.38 10.77 14.09
N LYS A 113 3.11 10.49 13.80
CA LYS A 113 2.32 9.48 14.53
C LYS A 113 2.76 8.05 14.25
N ILE A 114 3.26 7.78 13.05
CA ILE A 114 3.91 6.50 12.76
C ILE A 114 5.22 6.38 13.54
N PHE A 115 5.98 7.48 13.66
CA PHE A 115 7.20 7.51 14.48
C PHE A 115 6.92 7.30 15.97
N GLU A 116 5.87 7.90 16.53
CA GLU A 116 5.44 7.62 17.92
C GLU A 116 5.18 6.12 18.14
N GLN A 117 4.49 5.46 17.20
CA GLN A 117 4.26 4.01 17.26
C GLN A 117 5.54 3.18 17.10
N TYR A 118 6.53 3.70 16.37
CA TYR A 118 7.86 3.09 16.30
C TYR A 118 8.60 3.21 17.64
N CYS A 119 8.56 4.37 18.30
CA CYS A 119 9.16 4.56 19.63
C CYS A 119 8.55 3.61 20.68
N GLU A 120 7.23 3.41 20.66
CA GLU A 120 6.56 2.41 21.51
C GLU A 120 7.05 0.98 21.21
N HIS A 121 7.27 0.66 19.93
CA HIS A 121 7.84 -0.63 19.53
C HIS A 121 9.28 -0.81 20.05
N VAL A 122 10.11 0.24 19.97
CA VAL A 122 11.48 0.23 20.50
C VAL A 122 11.47 -0.01 22.01
N ALA A 123 10.72 0.78 22.79
CA ALA A 123 10.62 0.64 24.24
C ALA A 123 10.30 -0.81 24.67
N LYS A 124 9.42 -1.48 23.93
CA LYS A 124 8.96 -2.83 24.25
C LYS A 124 9.91 -3.96 23.82
N ASN A 125 10.75 -3.74 22.80
CA ASN A 125 11.47 -4.83 22.12
C ASN A 125 12.99 -4.67 22.08
N VAL A 126 13.52 -3.54 22.54
CA VAL A 126 14.97 -3.28 22.58
C VAL A 126 15.70 -4.33 23.41
N ASP A 127 16.83 -4.84 22.90
CA ASP A 127 17.70 -5.72 23.65
C ASP A 127 18.39 -4.96 24.79
N THR A 128 17.93 -5.21 26.02
CA THR A 128 18.46 -4.57 27.22
C THR A 128 19.79 -5.17 27.71
N SER A 129 20.30 -6.23 27.05
CA SER A 129 21.47 -6.98 27.52
C SER A 129 22.76 -6.16 27.63
N ASN A 130 22.86 -5.08 26.85
CA ASN A 130 24.01 -4.17 26.85
C ASN A 130 23.73 -2.80 27.47
N LEU A 131 22.49 -2.55 27.93
CA LEU A 131 22.09 -1.27 28.52
C LEU A 131 22.55 -1.17 29.98
N GLU A 132 23.00 0.01 30.39
CA GLU A 132 23.37 0.26 31.77
C GLU A 132 22.12 0.28 32.68
N ALA A 133 22.18 -0.40 33.82
CA ALA A 133 21.12 -0.36 34.82
C ALA A 133 21.32 0.84 35.77
N CYS A 134 20.36 1.75 35.78
CA CYS A 134 20.28 2.94 36.62
C CYS A 134 19.39 2.71 37.84
N CYS A 135 19.60 3.48 38.91
CA CYS A 135 18.80 3.40 40.15
C CYS A 135 18.73 4.76 40.87
N GLU A 136 18.70 5.87 40.12
CA GLU A 136 18.78 7.22 40.70
C GLU A 136 17.49 7.60 41.46
N ASP A 137 16.33 7.11 41.00
CA ASP A 137 15.00 7.48 41.52
C ASP A 137 14.28 6.38 42.34
N GLY A 138 15.00 5.31 42.69
CA GLY A 138 14.55 4.27 43.63
C GLY A 138 14.26 2.93 42.98
N GLU A 139 13.37 2.86 41.99
CA GLU A 139 13.16 1.63 41.20
C GLU A 139 14.28 1.52 40.14
N PRO A 140 14.90 0.35 39.95
CA PRO A 140 15.90 0.14 38.90
C PRO A 140 15.27 0.22 37.51
N TYR A 141 15.94 0.90 36.59
CA TYR A 141 15.55 1.01 35.17
C TYR A 141 16.78 0.92 34.28
N TYR A 142 16.62 0.57 33.01
CA TYR A 142 17.73 0.62 32.05
C TYR A 142 17.88 2.04 31.50
N GLU A 143 19.09 2.41 31.07
CA GLU A 143 19.31 3.69 30.39
C GLU A 143 18.33 3.89 29.22
N HIS A 144 17.97 5.15 28.98
CA HIS A 144 17.05 5.51 27.91
C HIS A 144 17.73 5.30 26.55
N VAL A 145 16.95 4.89 25.56
CA VAL A 145 17.43 4.56 24.22
C VAL A 145 17.00 5.63 23.21
N THR A 146 17.75 5.71 22.12
CA THR A 146 17.55 6.72 21.08
C THR A 146 16.95 6.10 19.82
N ALA A 147 15.80 6.62 19.42
CA ALA A 147 15.18 6.30 18.14
C ALA A 147 15.17 7.53 17.22
N SER A 148 15.38 7.31 15.94
CA SER A 148 15.28 8.36 14.91
C SER A 148 14.53 7.90 13.68
N MET A 149 14.00 8.87 12.95
CA MET A 149 13.33 8.69 11.67
C MET A 149 13.84 9.72 10.68
N GLU A 150 14.12 9.30 9.45
CA GLU A 150 14.54 10.18 8.34
C GLU A 150 13.83 9.80 7.03
N VAL A 151 13.43 10.81 6.26
CA VAL A 151 12.81 10.66 4.95
C VAL A 151 13.84 10.93 3.84
N GLU A 152 14.13 9.91 3.04
CA GLU A 152 14.97 10.00 1.86
C GLU A 152 14.12 10.02 0.58
N HIS A 153 14.05 11.18 -0.09
CA HIS A 153 13.36 11.32 -1.36
C HIS A 153 14.18 10.73 -2.52
N GLU A 154 13.54 9.94 -3.38
CA GLU A 154 14.21 9.38 -4.55
C GLU A 154 14.44 10.48 -5.62
N ASP A 155 15.68 10.61 -6.10
CA ASP A 155 15.97 11.47 -7.25
C ASP A 155 15.38 10.85 -8.53
N LYS A 156 14.46 11.60 -9.18
CA LYS A 156 13.81 11.18 -10.42
C LYS A 156 14.74 11.12 -11.62
N GLY A 157 15.93 11.73 -11.53
CA GLY A 157 16.85 11.85 -12.64
C GLY A 157 16.16 12.42 -13.90
N TRP A 158 16.48 11.84 -15.06
CA TRP A 158 16.09 12.34 -16.39
C TRP A 158 14.79 11.72 -16.95
N PHE A 159 14.15 10.78 -16.25
CA PHE A 159 12.88 10.19 -16.66
C PHE A 159 11.74 10.73 -15.78
N GLU A 160 10.83 11.51 -16.37
CA GLU A 160 9.64 12.01 -15.65
C GLU A 160 8.66 10.87 -15.34
N SER A 161 8.73 10.36 -14.11
CA SER A 161 7.67 9.53 -13.53
C SER A 161 6.48 10.39 -13.10
N SER A 162 5.27 9.89 -13.33
CA SER A 162 4.02 10.47 -12.77
C SER A 162 3.87 10.25 -11.27
N PHE A 163 4.86 9.62 -10.63
CA PHE A 163 4.91 9.31 -9.21
C PHE A 163 6.16 9.90 -8.56
N ASP A 164 6.01 10.36 -7.32
CA ASP A 164 7.10 10.63 -6.38
C ASP A 164 7.24 9.42 -5.46
N ASN A 165 8.48 9.07 -5.10
CA ASN A 165 8.76 8.03 -4.11
C ASN A 165 9.70 8.59 -3.04
N CYS A 166 9.56 8.11 -1.82
CA CYS A 166 10.55 8.29 -0.78
C CYS A 166 10.67 7.01 0.07
N THR A 167 11.79 6.87 0.76
CA THR A 167 12.01 5.83 1.77
C THR A 167 12.07 6.52 3.12
N VAL A 168 11.22 6.10 4.06
CA VAL A 168 11.34 6.53 5.45
C VAL A 168 12.12 5.44 6.19
N LYS A 169 13.21 5.82 6.84
CA LYS A 169 14.05 4.95 7.65
C LYS A 169 13.75 5.20 9.11
N PHE A 170 13.59 4.13 9.87
CA PHE A 170 13.47 4.13 11.31
C PHE A 170 14.71 3.42 11.88
N THR A 171 15.37 4.07 12.83
CA THR A 171 16.63 3.61 13.40
C THR A 171 16.55 3.64 14.92
N CYS A 172 17.03 2.59 15.59
CA CYS A 172 17.38 2.61 17.01
C CYS A 172 18.91 2.55 17.10
N GLU A 173 19.52 3.46 17.88
CA GLU A 173 20.98 3.54 17.97
C GLU A 173 21.58 2.36 18.72
N GLU A 174 20.88 1.87 19.74
CA GLU A 174 21.33 0.85 20.67
C GLU A 174 21.02 -0.58 20.18
N ASP A 175 20.05 -0.73 19.27
CA ASP A 175 19.63 -2.04 18.74
C ASP A 175 19.30 -1.97 17.23
N GLU A 176 20.27 -2.39 16.42
CA GLU A 176 20.14 -2.41 14.96
C GLU A 176 19.09 -3.42 14.45
N ASP A 177 18.70 -4.43 15.24
CA ASP A 177 17.69 -5.43 14.83
C ASP A 177 16.28 -4.82 14.78
N LEU A 178 16.08 -3.66 15.41
CA LEU A 178 14.84 -2.89 15.35
C LEU A 178 14.77 -1.93 14.15
N ASN A 179 15.88 -1.75 13.43
CA ASN A 179 15.92 -0.85 12.28
C ASN A 179 15.02 -1.37 11.16
N CYS A 180 14.19 -0.48 10.62
CA CYS A 180 13.30 -0.82 9.51
C CYS A 180 13.09 0.37 8.57
N GLN A 181 12.49 0.13 7.41
CA GLN A 181 12.23 1.19 6.45
C GLN A 181 10.92 0.96 5.71
N ILE A 182 10.15 2.02 5.47
CA ILE A 182 8.94 1.96 4.65
C ILE A 182 9.14 2.73 3.35
N LYS A 183 8.71 2.16 2.24
CA LYS A 183 8.67 2.85 0.96
C LYS A 183 7.32 3.49 0.75
N LEU A 184 7.32 4.79 0.51
CA LEU A 184 6.14 5.57 0.23
C LEU A 184 6.14 6.02 -1.22
N TYR A 185 4.94 6.10 -1.80
CA TYR A 185 4.75 6.69 -3.11
C TYR A 185 3.51 7.59 -3.12
N LYS A 186 3.52 8.56 -4.03
CA LYS A 186 2.33 9.36 -4.35
C LYS A 186 2.32 9.71 -5.82
N LYS A 187 1.17 10.12 -6.37
CA LYS A 187 1.19 10.79 -7.68
C LYS A 187 1.77 12.19 -7.52
N SER A 188 2.49 12.69 -8.53
CA SER A 188 3.19 13.99 -8.44
C SER A 188 2.29 15.21 -8.14
N LYS A 189 0.97 15.07 -8.24
CA LYS A 189 -0.02 16.13 -7.97
C LYS A 189 -0.78 15.94 -6.65
N GLU A 190 -0.53 14.84 -5.96
CA GLU A 190 -1.15 14.51 -4.67
C GLU A 190 -0.25 15.03 -3.53
N ASN A 191 -0.86 15.26 -2.37
CA ASN A 191 -0.17 15.75 -1.17
C ASN A 191 0.02 14.64 -0.13
N THR A 192 -0.75 13.57 -0.26
CA THR A 192 -0.70 12.39 0.61
C THR A 192 0.03 11.25 -0.07
N TRP A 193 0.61 10.40 0.76
CA TRP A 193 1.44 9.27 0.37
C TRP A 193 0.77 7.95 0.70
N SER A 194 1.21 6.88 0.07
CA SER A 194 0.74 5.52 0.33
C SER A 194 1.92 4.58 0.47
N ILE A 195 1.80 3.59 1.35
CA ILE A 195 2.79 2.51 1.47
C ILE A 195 2.85 1.74 0.14
N LEU A 196 4.05 1.54 -0.39
CA LEU A 196 4.28 0.92 -1.68
C LEU A 196 3.71 -0.51 -1.71
N ARG A 197 3.03 -0.86 -2.81
CA ARG A 197 2.29 -2.13 -2.94
C ARG A 197 3.14 -3.38 -2.65
N GLY A 198 4.45 -3.35 -2.94
CA GLY A 198 5.37 -4.47 -2.72
C GLY A 198 5.96 -4.58 -1.31
N ASP A 199 5.73 -3.60 -0.44
CA ASP A 199 6.40 -3.47 0.86
C ASP A 199 5.53 -4.01 2.01
N TYR A 200 6.09 -4.60 3.07
CA TYR A 200 5.32 -5.12 4.24
C TYR A 200 4.16 -6.06 3.87
N ALA A 201 4.44 -7.08 3.06
CA ALA A 201 3.54 -8.22 2.94
C ALA A 201 3.91 -9.25 4.01
N ILE A 202 3.13 -9.33 5.10
CA ILE A 202 3.34 -10.35 6.13
C ILE A 202 2.97 -11.73 5.56
N ASP A 203 3.95 -12.63 5.53
CA ASP A 203 3.71 -14.05 5.30
C ASP A 203 3.04 -14.66 6.53
N ILE A 204 2.01 -15.48 6.30
CA ILE A 204 1.29 -16.20 7.36
C ILE A 204 2.23 -17.04 8.23
N ASN A 205 3.29 -17.59 7.66
CA ASN A 205 4.27 -18.39 8.38
C ASN A 205 5.14 -17.54 9.33
N SER A 206 5.17 -16.23 9.11
CA SER A 206 5.92 -15.27 9.94
C SER A 206 5.09 -14.68 11.08
N LEU A 207 3.78 -14.97 11.17
CA LEU A 207 2.89 -14.41 12.20
C LEU A 207 3.35 -14.70 13.64
N ARG A 208 4.15 -15.75 13.84
CA ARG A 208 4.72 -16.06 15.15
C ARG A 208 5.73 -14.99 15.61
N ASN A 209 6.47 -14.40 14.69
CA ASN A 209 7.61 -13.55 14.97
C ASN A 209 7.41 -12.11 14.49
N VAL A 210 6.31 -11.82 13.81
CA VAL A 210 5.99 -10.46 13.35
C VAL A 210 5.86 -9.52 14.54
N SER A 211 6.40 -8.31 14.39
CA SER A 211 6.33 -7.29 15.43
C SER A 211 4.99 -6.56 15.42
N ASP A 212 4.64 -5.93 16.53
CA ASP A 212 3.42 -5.12 16.63
C ASP A 212 3.46 -3.93 15.66
N PHE A 213 4.65 -3.36 15.41
CA PHE A 213 4.86 -2.29 14.44
C PHE A 213 4.66 -2.76 13.00
N GLU A 214 5.17 -3.94 12.64
CA GLU A 214 4.92 -4.54 11.31
C GLU A 214 3.44 -4.83 11.08
N ILE A 215 2.72 -5.29 12.13
CA ILE A 215 1.26 -5.47 12.09
C ILE A 215 0.58 -4.12 11.85
N PHE A 216 0.96 -3.08 12.61
CA PHE A 216 0.43 -1.74 12.46
C PHE A 216 0.59 -1.21 11.03
N LEU A 217 1.79 -1.25 10.46
CA LEU A 217 2.06 -0.84 9.07
C LEU A 217 1.23 -1.64 8.06
N SER A 218 1.05 -2.94 8.30
CA SER A 218 0.25 -3.81 7.44
C SER A 218 -1.24 -3.48 7.50
N VAL A 219 -1.76 -3.10 8.66
CA VAL A 219 -3.14 -2.63 8.83
C VAL A 219 -3.36 -1.32 8.07
N LEU A 220 -2.45 -0.35 8.20
CA LEU A 220 -2.50 0.92 7.47
C LEU A 220 -2.51 0.68 5.95
N LYS A 221 -1.57 -0.14 5.45
CA LYS A 221 -1.45 -0.47 4.03
C LYS A 221 -2.72 -1.12 3.51
N ARG A 222 -3.24 -2.13 4.21
CA ARG A 222 -4.42 -2.90 3.79
C ARG A 222 -5.68 -2.05 3.74
N GLY A 223 -5.83 -1.11 4.68
CA GLY A 223 -6.95 -0.19 4.68
C GLY A 223 -6.78 1.03 3.77
N PHE A 224 -5.70 1.07 2.98
CA PHE A 224 -5.40 2.20 2.08
C PHE A 224 -5.34 3.54 2.82
N VAL A 225 -4.77 3.53 4.04
CA VAL A 225 -4.60 4.75 4.82
C VAL A 225 -3.57 5.65 4.13
N GLU A 226 -3.94 6.91 3.94
CA GLU A 226 -3.09 7.93 3.35
C GLU A 226 -2.13 8.51 4.41
N ILE A 227 -0.87 8.70 4.05
CA ILE A 227 0.17 9.21 4.95
C ILE A 227 0.46 10.67 4.64
N ILE A 228 0.41 11.53 5.65
CA ILE A 228 0.77 12.93 5.58
C ILE A 228 2.22 13.07 6.05
N LEU A 229 3.13 13.44 5.13
CA LEU A 229 4.50 13.81 5.48
C LEU A 229 4.50 15.20 6.14
N ASN A 230 4.21 15.25 7.43
CA ASN A 230 4.22 16.47 8.24
C ASN A 230 5.63 16.85 8.77
N THR A 231 6.57 15.90 8.70
CA THR A 231 7.98 16.04 9.09
C THR A 231 8.86 15.28 8.09
N GLU A 232 10.14 15.66 8.01
CA GLU A 232 11.16 14.97 7.19
C GLU A 232 12.16 14.20 8.07
N SER A 233 12.28 14.56 9.36
CA SER A 233 13.09 13.84 10.33
C SER A 233 12.62 14.10 11.76
N GLU A 234 12.69 13.09 12.62
CA GLU A 234 12.42 13.19 14.06
C GLU A 234 13.39 12.30 14.84
N GLU A 235 13.64 12.66 16.10
CA GLU A 235 14.50 11.92 17.02
C GLU A 235 13.85 11.98 18.41
N ASN A 236 13.95 10.87 19.13
CA ASN A 236 13.56 10.75 20.53
C ASN A 236 14.66 9.99 21.27
N ASP A 237 15.37 10.71 22.16
CA ASP A 237 16.49 10.24 22.98
C ASP A 237 16.08 9.86 24.41
N ASP A 238 14.77 9.85 24.70
CA ASP A 238 14.21 9.64 26.03
C ASP A 238 13.20 8.49 26.03
N ILE A 239 13.57 7.35 25.44
CA ILE A 239 12.74 6.14 25.41
C ILE A 239 13.16 5.21 26.54
N GLU A 240 12.31 5.05 27.55
CA GLU A 240 12.53 4.11 28.65
C GLU A 240 12.16 2.67 28.19
N PRO A 241 13.07 1.69 28.29
CA PRO A 241 12.75 0.29 28.02
C PRO A 241 11.68 -0.26 28.98
N GLU A 242 10.74 -1.07 28.49
CA GLU A 242 9.70 -1.69 29.33
C GLU A 242 10.26 -2.81 30.23
N GLU A 243 11.35 -3.45 29.82
CA GLU A 243 12.05 -4.44 30.63
C GLU A 243 12.77 -3.75 31.80
N ASN A 244 12.68 -4.33 32.99
CA ASN A 244 13.33 -3.78 34.18
C ASN A 244 14.58 -4.62 34.51
N PRO A 245 15.67 -4.02 35.00
CA PRO A 245 16.85 -4.75 35.42
C PRO A 245 16.53 -5.81 36.49
N GLU A 246 17.17 -6.98 36.39
CA GLU A 246 17.11 -7.97 37.47
C GLU A 246 17.80 -7.43 38.72
N TRP A 247 17.01 -6.98 39.70
CA TRP A 247 17.54 -6.56 40.99
C TRP A 247 17.42 -7.67 42.03
N SER A 248 18.55 -8.07 42.61
CA SER A 248 18.59 -8.94 43.79
C SER A 248 19.30 -8.23 44.93
N LEU A 249 18.57 -8.01 46.03
CA LEU A 249 19.15 -7.63 47.32
C LEU A 249 19.92 -8.86 47.86
N ASN A 250 21.25 -8.86 47.73
CA ASN A 250 22.12 -9.79 48.45
C ASN A 250 22.45 -9.27 49.86
#